data_AF-H3H6H0-F1
#
_entry.id   AF-H3H6H0-F1
#
_cell.length_a   1.000
_cell.length_b   1.000
_cell.length_c   1.000
_cell.angle_alpha   90.00
_cell.angle_beta   90.00
_cell.angle_gamma   90.00
#
_symmetry.space_group_name_H-M   'P 1'
#
loop_
_entity.id
_entity.type
_entity.pdbx_description
1 polymer ?
#
loop_
_entity_poly.entity_id
_entity_poly.type
_entity_poly.pdbx_seq_one_letter_code
_entity_poly.pdbx_strand_id
1 'polypeptide(L)'
;MKGGLVEDKSTGWTKLACSPSMEAALYCHKLMFCSDEQLARVKGKVFFHSGGRSKMFLPWIFQEMNEKWPHIYSLEKPIPRCSHVMIMENPEAVAQDILMSLAELEPFRASPSHSRL
;
A
#
# COMPACT_ATOMS: atom_id res chain seq x y z
N MET A 1 21.70 -1.66 -2.81
CA MET A 1 21.48 -0.61 -3.82
C MET A 1 20.75 0.54 -3.14
N LYS A 2 21.02 1.81 -3.47
CA LYS A 2 20.13 2.92 -3.07
C LYS A 2 19.06 3.00 -4.14
N GLY A 3 17.79 2.80 -3.78
CA GLY A 3 16.74 2.89 -4.78
C GLY A 3 16.33 4.33 -5.04
N GLY A 4 15.53 4.50 -6.09
CA GLY A 4 15.15 5.81 -6.61
C GLY A 4 14.36 5.71 -7.90
N LEU A 5 13.80 6.83 -8.33
CA LEU A 5 13.17 6.97 -9.63
C LEU A 5 14.26 7.23 -10.67
N VAL A 6 14.37 6.35 -11.65
CA VAL A 6 15.28 6.49 -12.79
C VAL A 6 14.44 6.67 -14.04
N GLU A 7 14.54 7.85 -14.63
CA GLU A 7 13.88 8.14 -15.90
C GLU A 7 14.72 7.61 -17.06
N ASP A 8 14.12 6.72 -17.85
CA ASP A 8 14.68 6.29 -19.12
C ASP A 8 14.36 7.35 -20.17
N LYS A 9 15.36 8.19 -20.46
CA LYS A 9 15.24 9.30 -21.42
C LYS A 9 14.91 8.86 -22.84
N SER A 10 15.16 7.60 -23.19
CA SER A 10 14.90 7.09 -24.54
C SER A 10 13.43 6.71 -24.75
N THR A 11 12.76 6.28 -23.69
CA THR A 11 11.36 5.84 -23.74
C THR A 11 10.42 6.85 -23.07
N GLY A 12 10.94 7.72 -22.20
CA GLY A 12 10.16 8.60 -21.32
C GLY A 12 9.57 7.87 -20.10
N TRP A 13 9.94 6.61 -19.89
CA TRP A 13 9.40 5.81 -18.78
C TRP A 13 10.21 6.05 -17.52
N THR A 14 9.53 6.36 -16.41
CA THR A 14 10.16 6.40 -15.10
C THR A 14 10.11 5.01 -14.47
N LYS A 15 11.27 4.40 -14.24
CA LYS A 15 11.41 3.11 -13.56
C LYS A 15 11.72 3.36 -12.09
N LEU A 16 10.92 2.78 -11.20
CA LEU A 16 11.24 2.72 -9.79
C LEU A 16 12.25 1.58 -9.58
N ALA A 17 13.50 1.93 -9.32
CA ALA A 17 14.47 0.96 -8.85
C ALA A 17 14.26 0.75 -7.36
N CYS A 18 13.47 -0.25 -6.98
CA CYS A 18 13.45 -0.72 -5.60
C CYS A 18 14.78 -1.40 -5.30
N SER A 19 15.49 -0.97 -4.25
CA SER A 19 16.50 -1.85 -3.65
C SER A 19 15.79 -3.12 -3.15
N PRO A 20 16.40 -4.31 -3.25
CA PRO A 20 15.90 -5.50 -2.54
C PRO A 20 15.75 -5.28 -1.02
N SER A 21 16.46 -4.28 -0.49
CA SER A 21 16.42 -3.83 0.90
C SER A 21 15.69 -2.50 1.12
N MET A 22 14.93 -2.00 0.13
CA MET A 22 14.14 -0.77 0.31
C MET A 22 12.80 -1.10 0.97
N GLU A 23 12.60 -0.51 2.14
CA GLU A 23 11.49 -0.80 3.05
C GLU A 23 10.25 0.10 2.81
N ALA A 24 10.35 1.15 1.99
CA ALA A 24 9.21 1.94 1.51
C ALA A 24 9.59 2.83 0.31
N ALA A 25 8.62 3.12 -0.56
CA ALA A 25 8.68 4.18 -1.57
C ALA A 25 7.44 5.06 -1.47
N LEU A 26 7.62 6.39 -1.45
CA LEU A 26 6.55 7.37 -1.45
C LEU A 26 6.50 8.07 -2.80
N TYR A 27 5.36 7.97 -3.48
CA TYR A 27 5.07 8.76 -4.68
C TYR A 27 4.30 10.02 -4.27
N CYS A 28 4.92 11.19 -4.46
CA CYS A 28 4.34 12.50 -4.20
C CYS A 28 4.37 13.32 -5.50
N HIS A 29 3.50 12.98 -6.46
CA HIS A 29 3.15 13.87 -7.58
C HIS A 29 1.77 13.51 -8.16
N LYS A 30 1.40 14.06 -9.34
CA LYS A 30 0.08 13.88 -10.01
C LYS A 30 -0.42 12.44 -9.88
N LEU A 31 -1.71 12.24 -9.59
CA LEU A 31 -2.31 10.90 -9.54
C LEU A 31 -1.83 10.06 -10.72
N MET A 32 -1.18 8.93 -10.41
CA MET A 32 -0.79 7.96 -11.42
C MET A 32 -2.07 7.26 -11.87
N PHE A 33 -2.60 7.68 -13.01
CA PHE A 33 -3.76 7.04 -13.62
C PHE A 33 -3.29 5.78 -14.35
N CYS A 34 -3.49 4.64 -13.70
CA CYS A 34 -3.36 3.33 -14.34
C CYS A 34 -4.69 2.98 -15.03
N SER A 35 -4.62 2.34 -16.19
CA SER A 35 -5.82 1.76 -16.81
C SER A 35 -6.36 0.59 -15.99
N ASP A 36 -7.62 0.24 -16.19
CA ASP A 36 -8.23 -0.94 -15.56
C ASP A 36 -7.44 -2.22 -15.87
N GLU A 37 -6.89 -2.36 -17.08
CA GLU A 37 -6.01 -3.48 -17.45
C GLU A 37 -4.72 -3.51 -16.61
N GLN A 38 -4.10 -2.34 -16.37
CA GLN A 38 -2.89 -2.26 -15.55
C GLN A 38 -3.19 -2.56 -14.08
N LEU A 39 -4.29 -2.04 -13.55
CA LEU A 39 -4.72 -2.28 -12.17
C LEU A 39 -5.11 -3.74 -11.93
N ALA A 40 -5.72 -4.41 -12.90
CA ALA A 40 -6.08 -5.83 -12.81
C ALA A 40 -4.88 -6.79 -12.87
N ARG A 41 -3.70 -6.32 -13.31
CA ARG A 41 -2.49 -7.16 -13.47
C ARG A 41 -1.65 -7.30 -12.20
N VAL A 42 -1.96 -6.53 -11.16
CA VAL A 42 -1.28 -6.64 -9.85
C VAL A 42 -1.41 -8.06 -9.32
N LYS A 43 -0.29 -8.63 -8.85
CA LYS A 43 -0.20 -10.04 -8.46
C LYS A 43 -0.33 -10.30 -6.96
N GLY A 44 -0.09 -9.29 -6.14
CA GLY A 44 -0.25 -9.35 -4.69
C GLY A 44 -1.52 -8.66 -4.24
N LYS A 45 -1.95 -8.91 -2.99
CA LYS A 45 -2.96 -8.04 -2.39
C LYS A 45 -2.34 -6.70 -2.01
N VAL A 46 -3.15 -5.66 -2.02
CA VAL A 46 -2.81 -4.29 -1.69
C VAL A 46 -3.81 -3.77 -0.68
N PHE A 47 -3.32 -3.24 0.44
CA PHE A 47 -4.14 -2.67 1.50
C PHE A 47 -3.94 -1.16 1.52
N PHE A 48 -5.04 -0.40 1.44
CA PHE A 48 -5.02 1.04 1.52
C PHE A 48 -5.37 1.49 2.95
N HIS A 49 -4.38 2.03 3.65
CA HIS A 49 -4.58 2.67 4.95
C HIS A 49 -4.57 4.19 4.80
N SER A 50 -5.37 4.88 5.63
CA SER A 50 -5.45 6.35 5.60
C SER A 50 -5.78 6.92 6.98
N GLY A 51 -5.47 8.20 7.21
CA GLY A 51 -5.97 8.93 8.38
C GLY A 51 -7.34 9.55 8.12
N GLY A 52 -8.25 9.46 9.08
CA GLY A 52 -9.65 9.92 8.92
C GLY A 52 -9.82 11.44 8.72
N ARG A 53 -8.80 12.25 8.97
CA ARG A 53 -8.76 13.70 8.69
C ARG A 53 -7.90 14.04 7.46
N SER A 54 -7.40 13.05 6.73
CA SER A 54 -6.59 13.29 5.53
C SER A 54 -7.42 14.00 4.46
N LYS A 55 -6.94 15.17 4.02
CA LYS A 55 -7.49 15.89 2.85
C LYS A 55 -6.82 15.48 1.54
N MET A 56 -5.79 14.64 1.60
CA MET A 56 -5.01 14.19 0.44
C MET A 56 -5.41 12.79 -0.01
N PHE A 57 -6.20 12.07 0.79
CA PHE A 57 -6.71 10.76 0.45
C PHE A 57 -8.08 10.90 -0.24
N LEU A 58 -8.24 10.25 -1.38
CA LEU A 58 -9.47 10.25 -2.18
C LEU A 58 -10.17 8.90 -2.03
N PRO A 59 -10.96 8.68 -0.95
CA PRO A 59 -11.47 7.36 -0.59
C PRO A 59 -12.33 6.72 -1.69
N TRP A 60 -13.07 7.53 -2.45
CA TRP A 60 -13.95 7.05 -3.51
C TRP A 60 -13.19 6.31 -4.64
N ILE A 61 -11.97 6.74 -4.97
CA ILE A 61 -11.14 6.06 -5.99
C ILE A 61 -10.78 4.65 -5.51
N PHE A 62 -10.28 4.56 -4.27
CA PHE A 62 -9.84 3.29 -3.70
C PHE A 62 -11.02 2.36 -3.39
N GLN A 63 -12.17 2.93 -3.07
CA GLN A 63 -13.42 2.19 -2.92
C GLN A 63 -13.83 1.56 -4.26
N GLU A 64 -13.80 2.31 -5.36
CA GLU A 64 -14.08 1.76 -6.70
C GLU A 64 -13.11 0.63 -7.07
N MET A 65 -11.81 0.78 -6.73
CA MET A 65 -10.82 -0.28 -6.96
C MET A 65 -11.11 -1.55 -6.17
N ASN A 66 -11.50 -1.42 -4.89
CA ASN A 66 -11.92 -2.53 -4.05
C ASN A 66 -13.19 -3.20 -4.60
N GLU A 67 -14.18 -2.42 -5.02
CA GLU A 67 -15.41 -2.94 -5.63
C GLU A 67 -15.14 -3.70 -6.94
N LYS A 68 -14.23 -3.21 -7.78
CA LYS A 68 -13.85 -3.84 -9.06
C LYS A 68 -12.99 -5.10 -8.88
N TRP A 69 -11.98 -5.06 -8.02
CA TRP A 69 -11.06 -6.17 -7.79
C TRP A 69 -10.85 -6.45 -6.29
N PRO A 70 -11.88 -6.94 -5.58
CA PRO A 70 -11.83 -7.15 -4.13
C PRO A 70 -10.84 -8.25 -3.71
N HIS A 71 -10.37 -9.05 -4.66
CA HIS A 71 -9.33 -10.07 -4.43
C HIS A 71 -7.91 -9.49 -4.52
N ILE A 72 -7.75 -8.26 -5.02
CA ILE A 72 -6.47 -7.55 -5.15
C ILE A 72 -6.41 -6.39 -4.15
N TYR A 73 -7.46 -5.57 -4.09
CA TYR A 73 -7.44 -4.32 -3.33
C TYR A 73 -8.38 -4.39 -2.13
N SER A 74 -7.88 -3.98 -0.97
CA SER A 74 -8.67 -3.78 0.25
C SER A 74 -8.55 -2.32 0.70
N LEU A 75 -9.68 -1.70 1.02
CA LEU A 75 -9.72 -0.37 1.62
C LEU A 75 -10.00 -0.49 3.11
N GLU A 76 -9.00 -0.21 3.94
CA GLU A 76 -9.12 -0.31 5.38
C GLU A 76 -9.84 0.91 5.98
N LYS A 77 -10.37 0.72 7.20
CA LYS A 77 -11.00 1.81 7.94
C LYS A 77 -9.97 2.91 8.23
N PRO A 78 -10.31 4.19 7.98
CA PRO A 78 -9.38 5.28 8.28
C PRO A 78 -9.08 5.37 9.78
N ILE A 79 -7.82 5.61 10.13
CA ILE A 79 -7.37 5.75 11.52
C ILE A 79 -7.95 7.04 12.10
N PRO A 80 -8.77 6.98 13.16
CA PRO A 80 -9.44 8.14 13.73
C PRO A 80 -8.45 9.22 14.17
N ARG A 81 -8.84 10.49 13.97
CA ARG A 81 -8.06 11.68 14.37
C ARG A 81 -6.69 11.84 13.69
N CYS A 82 -6.29 10.94 12.77
CA CYS A 82 -5.05 11.07 12.02
C CYS A 82 -5.26 11.75 10.66
N SER A 83 -4.26 12.46 10.16
CA SER A 83 -4.19 13.13 8.86
C SER A 83 -3.40 12.28 7.84
N HIS A 84 -2.87 12.90 6.79
CA HIS A 84 -2.02 12.19 5.80
C HIS A 84 -0.65 11.80 6.37
N VAL A 85 -0.24 12.40 7.50
CA VAL A 85 0.98 12.03 8.24
C VAL A 85 0.69 11.06 9.40
N MET A 86 -0.30 10.17 9.23
CA MET A 86 -0.79 9.26 10.29
C MET A 86 0.30 8.45 11.00
N ILE A 87 1.37 8.08 10.28
CA ILE A 87 2.53 7.34 10.84
C ILE A 87 3.20 8.14 11.95
N MET A 88 3.29 9.47 11.80
CA MET A 88 3.92 10.34 12.78
C MET A 88 2.99 10.71 13.94
N GLU A 89 1.67 10.73 13.69
CA GLU A 89 0.67 11.13 14.68
C GLU A 89 0.25 9.97 15.60
N ASN A 90 0.16 8.75 15.07
CA ASN A 90 -0.21 7.56 15.84
C ASN A 90 0.49 6.30 15.28
N PRO A 91 1.81 6.17 15.48
CA PRO A 91 2.58 5.05 14.95
C PRO A 91 2.09 3.69 15.45
N GLU A 92 1.58 3.61 16.68
CA GLU A 92 1.08 2.37 17.28
C GLU A 92 -0.17 1.85 16.57
N ALA A 93 -1.17 2.71 16.35
CA ALA A 93 -2.38 2.31 15.63
C ALA A 93 -2.07 1.95 14.17
N VAL A 94 -1.19 2.70 13.52
CA VAL A 94 -0.76 2.40 12.14
C VAL A 94 -0.05 1.05 12.08
N ALA A 95 0.89 0.79 13.00
CA ALA A 95 1.60 -0.48 13.05
C ALA A 95 0.64 -1.65 13.29
N GLN A 96 -0.34 -1.47 14.19
CA GLN A 96 -1.35 -2.48 14.46
C GLN A 96 -2.20 -2.81 13.22
N ASP A 97 -2.66 -1.79 12.48
CA ASP A 97 -3.42 -1.99 11.24
C ASP A 97 -2.58 -2.70 10.17
N ILE A 98 -1.31 -2.32 10.01
CA ILE A 98 -0.38 -2.98 9.08
C ILE A 98 -0.18 -4.45 9.47
N LEU A 99 0.00 -4.75 10.76
CA LEU A 99 0.15 -6.12 11.26
C LEU A 99 -1.11 -6.97 11.00
N MET A 100 -2.31 -6.38 11.16
CA MET A 100 -3.56 -7.06 10.82
C MET A 100 -3.64 -7.40 9.32
N SER A 101 -3.30 -6.45 8.44
CA SER A 101 -3.27 -6.68 7.00
C SER A 101 -2.19 -7.68 6.59
N LEU A 102 -1.00 -7.64 7.20
CA LEU A 102 0.06 -8.62 6.97
C LEU A 102 -0.39 -10.03 7.33
N ALA A 103 -1.17 -10.22 8.39
CA ALA A 103 -1.67 -11.53 8.80
C ALA A 103 -2.62 -12.17 7.76
N GLU A 104 -3.08 -11.44 6.74
CA GLU A 104 -3.83 -11.98 5.61
C GLU A 104 -2.97 -12.47 4.44
N LEU A 105 -1.65 -12.24 4.51
CA LEU A 105 -0.69 -12.56 3.46
C LEU A 105 0.19 -13.73 3.87
N GLU A 106 0.45 -14.65 2.94
CA GLU A 106 1.49 -15.66 3.14
C GLU A 106 2.89 -15.01 2.98
N PRO A 107 3.90 -15.39 3.78
CA PRO A 107 3.89 -16.40 4.85
C PRO A 107 3.58 -15.83 6.25
N PHE A 108 3.13 -14.57 6.33
CA PHE A 108 2.92 -13.85 7.60
C PHE A 108 1.65 -14.25 8.32
N ARG A 109 0.73 -14.93 7.63
CA ARG A 109 -0.43 -15.57 8.21
C ARG A 109 0.03 -16.52 9.30
N ALA A 110 -0.33 -16.22 10.55
CA ALA A 110 0.01 -17.07 11.68
C ALA A 110 -0.60 -18.47 11.46
N SER A 111 0.23 -19.43 11.06
CA SER A 111 -0.11 -20.82 11.22
C SER A 111 -0.20 -21.11 12.72
N PRO A 112 -1.17 -21.91 13.20
CA PRO A 112 -1.11 -22.41 14.56
C PRO A 112 0.26 -23.08 14.70
N SER A 113 1.07 -22.59 15.62
CA SER A 113 2.39 -23.13 15.90
C SER A 113 2.23 -24.64 16.14
N HIS A 114 2.72 -25.46 15.23
CA HIS A 114 3.09 -26.82 15.61
C HIS A 114 4.19 -26.64 16.65
N SER A 115 3.82 -26.79 17.92
CA SER A 115 4.74 -26.90 19.04
C SER A 115 5.84 -27.85 18.61
N ARG A 116 7.05 -27.32 18.40
CA ARG A 116 8.23 -28.16 18.32
C ARG A 116 8.47 -28.62 19.76
N LEU A 117 8.34 -29.94 19.93
CA LEU A 117 8.64 -30.72 21.12
C LEU A 117 9.92 -30.25 21.83
#